data_AF-A0A244CMW2-F1
#
_entry.id   AF-A0A244CMW2-F1
#
_cell.length_a   1.000
_cell.length_b   1.000
_cell.length_c   1.000
_cell.angle_alpha   90.00
_cell.angle_beta   90.00
_cell.angle_gamma   90.00
#
_symmetry.space_group_name_H-M   'P 1'
#
loop_
_entity.id
_entity.type
_entity.pdbx_description
1 polymer ?
#
loop_
_entity_poly.entity_id
_entity_poly.type
_entity_poly.pdbx_seq_one_letter_code
_entity_poly.pdbx_strand_id
1 'polypeptide(L)'
;MSLKYINENDPEALADFKQRILSSKEFVTEAQDSISNPIRLGLIEQSINNISLYENHFETVVSLIAKRNEIVNTELDPAGKAMRVLVTELLDANQNASNEQVYTLAKLQESLLLGRLYVVKFLVTNQIDDAKRAHDELGVSTTKMYQQAQDVLTSSVDQTKLQQFMTLKTQYLNALDAIEKTIIERNTIIND
;
A
#
# COMPACT_ATOMS: atom_id res chain seq x y z
N MET A 1 14.90 -9.19 12.50
CA MET A 1 13.49 -8.73 12.55
C MET A 1 12.57 -9.94 12.65
N SER A 2 11.39 -9.85 13.27
CA SER A 2 10.41 -10.95 13.20
C SER A 2 9.83 -11.03 11.78
N LEU A 3 10.49 -11.81 10.92
CA LEU A 3 10.11 -12.03 9.52
C LEU A 3 8.65 -12.49 9.41
N LYS A 4 8.16 -13.23 10.41
CA LYS A 4 6.78 -13.71 10.47
C LYS A 4 5.77 -12.56 10.59
N TYR A 5 5.99 -11.60 11.49
CA TYR A 5 5.09 -10.42 11.58
C TYR A 5 5.12 -9.57 10.31
N ILE A 6 6.32 -9.35 9.76
CA ILE A 6 6.50 -8.53 8.55
C ILE A 6 5.79 -9.12 7.33
N ASN A 7 5.77 -10.46 7.23
CA ASN A 7 5.19 -11.15 6.08
C ASN A 7 3.70 -11.49 6.28
N GLU A 8 3.29 -11.78 7.52
CA GLU A 8 1.98 -12.39 7.81
C GLU A 8 1.06 -11.50 8.67
N ASN A 9 1.55 -10.35 9.18
CA ASN A 9 0.85 -9.52 10.17
C ASN A 9 0.41 -10.28 11.43
N ASP A 10 1.12 -11.35 11.78
CA ASP A 10 0.73 -12.26 12.87
C ASP A 10 0.89 -11.61 14.27
N PRO A 11 -0.21 -11.31 14.99
CA PRO A 11 -0.13 -10.66 16.30
C PRO A 11 0.67 -11.45 17.34
N GLU A 12 0.70 -12.78 17.23
CA GLU A 12 1.51 -13.63 18.10
C GLU A 12 3.01 -13.40 17.87
N ALA A 13 3.42 -13.26 16.61
CA ALA A 13 4.80 -12.93 16.24
C ALA A 13 5.25 -11.54 16.72
N LEU A 14 4.32 -10.59 16.87
CA LEU A 14 4.57 -9.28 17.49
C LEU A 14 4.74 -9.39 19.01
N ALA A 15 3.89 -10.16 19.68
CA ALA A 15 3.99 -10.40 21.12
C ALA A 15 5.32 -11.10 21.47
N ASP A 16 5.65 -12.16 20.74
CA ASP A 16 6.91 -12.91 20.88
C ASP A 16 8.13 -12.01 20.69
N PHE A 17 8.10 -11.12 19.70
CA PHE A 17 9.17 -10.17 19.47
C PHE A 17 9.38 -9.25 20.69
N LYS A 18 8.29 -8.66 21.21
CA LYS A 18 8.35 -7.76 22.36
C LYS A 18 8.90 -8.48 23.59
N GLN A 19 8.48 -9.71 23.83
CA GLN A 19 8.99 -10.51 24.94
C GLN A 19 10.49 -10.79 24.80
N ARG A 20 10.97 -11.12 23.59
CA ARG A 20 12.40 -11.35 23.33
C ARG A 20 13.25 -10.11 23.52
N ILE A 21 12.73 -8.92 23.17
CA ILE A 21 13.43 -7.65 23.42
C ILE A 21 13.52 -7.36 24.90
N LEU A 22 12.41 -7.54 25.63
CA LEU A 22 12.38 -7.37 27.08
C LEU A 22 13.43 -8.26 27.76
N SER A 23 13.42 -9.55 27.48
CA SER A 23 14.39 -10.49 28.06
C SER A 23 15.83 -10.19 27.65
N SER A 24 16.06 -9.75 26.40
CA SER A 24 17.40 -9.33 25.95
C SER A 24 17.90 -8.13 26.76
N LYS A 25 17.04 -7.14 27.01
CA LYS A 25 17.35 -5.96 27.82
C LYS A 25 17.68 -6.34 29.27
N GLU A 26 16.85 -7.19 29.89
CA GLU A 26 17.08 -7.70 31.25
C GLU A 26 18.46 -8.36 31.37
N PHE A 27 18.80 -9.28 30.45
CA PHE A 27 20.11 -9.95 30.47
C PHE A 27 21.31 -9.02 30.33
N VAL A 28 21.23 -8.01 29.43
CA VAL A 28 22.36 -7.08 29.27
C VAL A 28 22.49 -6.12 30.46
N THR A 29 21.39 -5.76 31.11
CA THR A 29 21.41 -4.97 32.35
C THR A 29 22.02 -5.78 33.51
N GLU A 30 21.61 -7.03 33.70
CA GLU A 30 22.23 -7.91 34.71
C GLU A 30 23.74 -8.11 34.47
N ALA A 31 24.14 -8.25 33.19
CA ALA A 31 25.55 -8.36 32.82
C ALA A 31 26.32 -7.07 33.09
N GLN A 32 25.70 -5.91 32.89
CA GLN A 32 26.29 -4.60 33.18
C GLN A 32 26.60 -4.46 34.67
N ASP A 33 25.65 -4.85 35.53
CA ASP A 33 25.80 -4.78 36.99
C ASP A 33 26.88 -5.76 37.53
N SER A 34 27.13 -6.85 36.80
CA SER A 34 28.03 -7.93 37.22
C SER A 34 29.48 -7.80 36.72
N ILE A 35 29.78 -6.83 35.86
CA ILE A 35 31.08 -6.71 35.18
C ILE A 35 31.78 -5.40 35.55
N SER A 36 33.01 -5.48 36.05
CA SER A 36 33.82 -4.29 36.38
C SER A 36 34.90 -3.98 35.35
N ASN A 37 35.15 -4.87 34.39
CA ASN A 37 36.17 -4.64 33.36
C ASN A 37 35.68 -3.57 32.37
N PRO A 38 36.40 -2.45 32.20
CA PRO A 38 35.92 -1.29 31.44
C PRO A 38 35.74 -1.58 29.94
N ILE A 39 36.56 -2.46 29.36
CA ILE A 39 36.41 -2.86 27.95
C ILE A 39 35.12 -3.67 27.78
N ARG A 40 34.85 -4.61 28.69
CA ARG A 40 33.63 -5.43 28.65
C ARG A 40 32.38 -4.59 28.92
N LEU A 41 32.44 -3.62 29.83
CA LEU A 41 31.36 -2.66 30.04
C LEU A 41 31.03 -1.88 28.75
N GLY A 42 32.04 -1.37 28.05
CA GLY A 42 31.83 -0.68 26.77
C GLY A 42 31.14 -1.57 25.71
N LEU A 43 31.42 -2.86 25.67
CA LEU A 43 30.74 -3.81 24.77
C LEU A 43 29.27 -4.05 25.17
N ILE A 44 28.96 -4.04 26.48
CA ILE A 44 27.59 -4.16 26.98
C ILE A 44 26.79 -2.91 26.64
N GLU A 45 27.37 -1.72 26.83
CA GLU A 45 26.75 -0.45 26.44
C GLU A 45 26.43 -0.42 24.94
N GLN A 46 27.36 -0.89 24.09
CA GLN A 46 27.10 -1.05 22.66
C GLN A 46 25.95 -2.02 22.38
N SER A 47 25.86 -3.13 23.13
CA SER A 47 24.78 -4.11 22.99
C SER A 47 23.43 -3.53 23.39
N ILE A 48 23.35 -2.77 24.48
CA ILE A 48 22.15 -2.05 24.93
C ILE A 48 21.68 -1.07 23.85
N ASN A 49 22.62 -0.30 23.28
CA ASN A 49 22.32 0.65 22.21
C ASN A 49 21.79 -0.07 20.96
N ASN A 50 22.42 -1.16 20.54
CA ASN A 50 21.99 -1.95 19.39
C ASN A 50 20.60 -2.57 19.59
N ILE A 51 20.30 -3.11 20.79
CA ILE A 51 18.98 -3.64 21.12
C ILE A 51 17.92 -2.54 21.04
N SER A 52 18.22 -1.35 21.58
CA SER A 52 17.30 -0.21 21.57
C SER A 52 17.06 0.32 20.16
N LEU A 53 18.11 0.42 19.34
CA LEU A 53 18.00 0.80 17.92
C LEU A 53 17.13 -0.20 17.16
N TYR A 54 17.38 -1.48 17.36
CA TYR A 54 16.63 -2.55 16.70
C TYR A 54 15.14 -2.59 17.12
N GLU A 55 14.84 -2.35 18.41
CA GLU A 55 13.46 -2.19 18.89
C GLU A 55 12.77 -1.01 18.22
N ASN A 56 13.41 0.16 18.18
CA ASN A 56 12.87 1.36 17.54
C ASN A 56 12.60 1.16 16.04
N HIS A 57 13.52 0.52 15.31
CA HIS A 57 13.34 0.18 13.90
C HIS A 57 12.14 -0.75 13.72
N PHE A 58 11.99 -1.75 14.59
CA PHE A 58 10.87 -2.67 14.53
C PHE A 58 9.53 -1.99 14.82
N GLU A 59 9.44 -1.15 15.84
CA GLU A 59 8.23 -0.37 16.13
C GLU A 59 7.85 0.54 14.96
N THR A 60 8.85 1.13 14.29
CA THR A 60 8.62 1.93 13.08
C THR A 60 8.08 1.07 11.92
N VAL A 61 8.63 -0.13 11.71
CA VAL A 61 8.07 -1.07 10.71
C VAL A 61 6.63 -1.47 11.04
N VAL A 62 6.31 -1.72 12.31
CA VAL A 62 4.94 -2.03 12.76
C VAL A 62 3.98 -0.87 12.44
N SER A 63 4.39 0.37 12.71
CA SER A 63 3.55 1.55 12.46
C SER A 63 3.35 1.79 10.96
N LEU A 64 4.39 1.61 10.13
CA LEU A 64 4.29 1.72 8.66
C LEU A 64 3.36 0.64 8.08
N ILE A 65 3.43 -0.59 8.58
CA ILE A 65 2.50 -1.66 8.19
C ILE A 65 1.05 -1.27 8.54
N ALA A 66 0.82 -0.79 9.75
CA ALA A 66 -0.50 -0.33 10.17
C ALA A 66 -1.00 0.83 9.30
N LYS A 67 -0.12 1.79 8.98
CA LYS A 67 -0.45 2.93 8.12
C LYS A 67 -0.82 2.49 6.71
N ARG A 68 -0.07 1.57 6.13
CA ARG A 68 -0.39 0.99 4.83
C ARG A 68 -1.75 0.30 4.84
N ASN A 69 -2.05 -0.49 5.87
CA ASN A 69 -3.32 -1.19 6.01
C ASN A 69 -4.49 -0.22 6.18
N GLU A 70 -4.30 0.86 6.93
CA GLU A 70 -5.29 1.93 7.05
C GLU A 70 -5.63 2.51 5.67
N ILE A 71 -4.63 2.98 4.92
CA ILE A 71 -4.82 3.59 3.59
C ILE A 71 -5.53 2.63 2.62
N VAL A 72 -5.16 1.34 2.64
CA VAL A 72 -5.83 0.32 1.82
C VAL A 72 -7.32 0.25 2.15
N ASN A 73 -7.68 0.16 3.43
CA ASN A 73 -9.05 -0.06 3.87
C ASN A 73 -9.93 1.20 3.78
N THR A 74 -9.37 2.39 4.02
CA THR A 74 -10.14 3.63 4.14
C THR A 74 -10.17 4.44 2.85
N GLU A 75 -9.18 4.29 1.97
CA GLU A 75 -9.03 5.11 0.77
C GLU A 75 -9.03 4.27 -0.51
N LEU A 76 -8.08 3.33 -0.61
CA LEU A 76 -7.85 2.56 -1.84
C LEU A 76 -9.04 1.66 -2.19
N ASP A 77 -9.46 0.77 -1.29
CA ASP A 77 -10.52 -0.20 -1.56
C ASP A 77 -11.89 0.46 -1.80
N PRO A 78 -12.33 1.44 -0.99
CA PRO A 78 -13.57 2.16 -1.25
C PRO A 78 -13.57 2.87 -2.61
N ALA A 79 -12.50 3.59 -2.95
CA ALA A 79 -12.39 4.29 -4.24
C ALA A 79 -12.38 3.31 -5.42
N GLY A 80 -11.62 2.21 -5.30
CA GLY A 80 -11.54 1.16 -6.31
C GLY A 80 -12.89 0.47 -6.56
N LYS A 81 -13.63 0.17 -5.49
CA LYS A 81 -14.99 -0.39 -5.58
C LYS A 81 -15.95 0.59 -6.25
N ALA A 82 -15.94 1.85 -5.83
CA ALA A 82 -16.83 2.88 -6.36
C ALA A 82 -16.58 3.14 -7.87
N MET A 83 -15.32 3.23 -8.31
CA MET A 83 -14.99 3.33 -9.73
C MET A 83 -15.55 2.15 -10.54
N ARG A 84 -15.36 0.92 -10.06
CA ARG A 84 -15.87 -0.28 -10.73
C ARG A 84 -17.40 -0.28 -10.81
N VAL A 85 -18.09 0.19 -9.76
CA VAL A 85 -19.56 0.36 -9.77
C VAL A 85 -19.96 1.35 -10.85
N LEU A 86 -19.36 2.54 -10.88
CA LEU A 86 -19.69 3.59 -11.85
C LEU A 86 -19.53 3.14 -13.30
N VAL A 87 -18.44 2.44 -13.64
CA VAL A 87 -18.24 1.94 -15.01
C VAL A 87 -19.29 0.89 -15.38
N THR A 88 -19.70 0.01 -14.44
CA THR A 88 -20.81 -0.91 -14.68
C THR A 88 -22.12 -0.18 -14.90
N GLU A 89 -22.44 0.82 -14.07
CA GLU A 89 -23.66 1.59 -14.26
C GLU A 89 -23.69 2.37 -15.58
N LEU A 90 -22.54 2.85 -16.04
CA LEU A 90 -22.39 3.48 -17.36
C LEU A 90 -22.67 2.47 -18.48
N LEU A 91 -22.13 1.25 -18.39
CA LEU A 91 -22.40 0.18 -19.34
C LEU A 91 -23.87 -0.22 -19.37
N ASP A 92 -24.49 -0.42 -18.20
CA ASP A 92 -25.90 -0.81 -18.09
C ASP A 92 -26.84 0.25 -18.66
N ALA A 93 -26.56 1.54 -18.38
CA ALA A 93 -27.31 2.66 -18.91
C ALA A 93 -27.16 2.81 -20.44
N ASN A 94 -26.03 2.38 -21.00
CA ASN A 94 -25.68 2.52 -22.41
C ASN A 94 -25.73 1.19 -23.19
N GLN A 95 -26.46 0.18 -22.70
CA GLN A 95 -26.53 -1.15 -23.33
C GLN A 95 -27.04 -1.15 -24.79
N ASN A 96 -27.86 -0.17 -25.15
CA ASN A 96 -28.42 0.02 -26.51
C ASN A 96 -27.78 1.21 -27.25
N ALA A 97 -26.66 1.73 -26.74
CA ALA A 97 -25.94 2.85 -27.33
C ALA A 97 -25.18 2.39 -28.60
N SER A 98 -24.43 3.30 -29.23
CA SER A 98 -23.63 2.94 -30.40
C SER A 98 -22.53 1.93 -30.03
N ASN A 99 -22.10 1.12 -31.00
CA ASN A 99 -20.99 0.19 -30.81
C ASN A 99 -19.72 0.89 -30.32
N GLU A 100 -19.49 2.13 -30.75
CA GLU A 100 -18.35 2.95 -30.33
C GLU A 100 -18.42 3.33 -28.85
N GLN A 101 -19.61 3.73 -28.36
CA GLN A 101 -19.83 4.07 -26.95
C GLN A 101 -19.62 2.86 -26.04
N VAL A 102 -20.24 1.72 -26.40
CA VAL A 102 -20.10 0.47 -25.63
C VAL A 102 -18.66 -0.04 -25.63
N TYR A 103 -17.99 -0.01 -26.80
CA TYR A 103 -16.58 -0.39 -26.92
C TYR A 103 -15.69 0.48 -26.02
N THR A 104 -15.91 1.79 -26.03
CA THR A 104 -15.11 2.73 -25.23
C THR A 104 -15.28 2.49 -23.73
N LEU A 105 -16.50 2.27 -23.27
CA LEU A 105 -16.77 1.91 -21.87
C LEU A 105 -16.17 0.55 -21.48
N ALA A 106 -16.19 -0.44 -22.38
CA ALA A 106 -15.55 -1.73 -22.15
C ALA A 106 -14.03 -1.60 -22.01
N LYS A 107 -13.38 -0.80 -22.87
CA LYS A 107 -11.93 -0.52 -22.77
C LYS A 107 -11.58 0.29 -21.52
N LEU A 108 -12.45 1.21 -21.09
CA LEU A 108 -12.30 1.90 -19.81
C LEU A 108 -12.34 0.92 -18.64
N GLN A 109 -13.28 -0.03 -18.65
CA GLN A 109 -13.36 -1.08 -17.63
C GLN A 109 -12.12 -1.98 -17.62
N GLU A 110 -11.67 -2.42 -18.80
CA GLU A 110 -10.49 -3.26 -18.95
C GLU A 110 -9.23 -2.61 -18.39
N SER A 111 -8.95 -1.36 -18.77
CA SER A 111 -7.80 -0.61 -18.28
C SER A 111 -7.85 -0.35 -16.77
N LEU A 112 -9.03 -0.04 -16.22
CA LEU A 112 -9.24 0.06 -14.77
C LEU A 112 -8.89 -1.25 -14.06
N LEU A 113 -9.42 -2.38 -14.54
CA LEU A 113 -9.20 -3.69 -13.91
C LEU A 113 -7.75 -4.12 -13.99
N LEU A 114 -7.08 -3.85 -15.12
CA LEU A 114 -5.65 -4.13 -15.28
C LEU A 114 -4.80 -3.29 -14.32
N GLY A 115 -5.09 -2.00 -14.19
CA GLY A 115 -4.44 -1.14 -13.19
C GLY A 115 -4.64 -1.65 -11.76
N ARG A 116 -5.86 -2.04 -11.40
CA ARG A 116 -6.16 -2.62 -10.07
C ARG A 116 -5.46 -3.95 -9.83
N LEU A 117 -5.31 -4.80 -10.86
CA LEU A 117 -4.54 -6.04 -10.76
C LEU A 117 -3.09 -5.77 -10.36
N TYR A 118 -2.45 -4.78 -10.99
CA TYR A 118 -1.06 -4.43 -10.65
C TYR A 118 -0.94 -3.75 -9.29
N VAL A 119 -1.93 -2.99 -8.84
CA VAL A 119 -1.97 -2.52 -7.44
C VAL A 119 -2.01 -3.68 -6.47
N VAL A 120 -2.92 -4.65 -6.66
CA VAL A 120 -2.98 -5.85 -5.79
C VAL A 120 -1.67 -6.62 -5.84
N LYS A 121 -1.08 -6.77 -7.03
CA LYS A 121 0.21 -7.42 -7.19
C LYS A 121 1.29 -6.69 -6.39
N PHE A 122 1.37 -5.36 -6.49
CA PHE A 122 2.29 -4.55 -5.69
C PHE A 122 2.08 -4.72 -4.18
N LEU A 123 0.83 -4.75 -3.71
CA LEU A 123 0.51 -4.97 -2.29
C LEU A 123 0.98 -6.34 -1.78
N VAL A 124 1.14 -7.33 -2.65
CA VAL A 124 1.63 -8.67 -2.30
C VAL A 124 3.15 -8.75 -2.45
N THR A 125 3.68 -8.26 -3.57
CA THR A 125 5.09 -8.47 -3.96
C THR A 125 6.02 -7.38 -3.42
N ASN A 126 5.47 -6.20 -3.09
CA ASN A 126 6.18 -4.96 -2.77
C ASN A 126 7.23 -4.55 -3.84
N GLN A 127 7.08 -5.03 -5.09
CA GLN A 127 8.01 -4.74 -6.18
C GLN A 127 7.65 -3.43 -6.87
N ILE A 128 8.64 -2.54 -7.02
CA ILE A 128 8.44 -1.22 -7.62
C ILE A 128 7.92 -1.29 -9.06
N ASP A 129 8.30 -2.33 -9.81
CA ASP A 129 7.83 -2.53 -11.19
C ASP A 129 6.31 -2.78 -11.25
N ASP A 130 5.73 -3.39 -10.21
CA ASP A 130 4.28 -3.60 -10.12
C ASP A 130 3.55 -2.28 -9.84
N ALA A 131 4.09 -1.44 -8.95
CA ALA A 131 3.56 -0.10 -8.71
C ALA A 131 3.63 0.76 -9.98
N LYS A 132 4.79 0.79 -10.65
CA LYS A 132 4.97 1.50 -11.92
C LYS A 132 3.94 1.06 -12.96
N ARG A 133 3.74 -0.25 -13.11
CA ARG A 133 2.78 -0.78 -14.07
C ARG A 133 1.34 -0.42 -13.70
N ALA A 134 1.00 -0.36 -12.42
CA ALA A 134 -0.29 0.16 -11.97
C ALA A 134 -0.47 1.65 -12.33
N HIS A 135 0.56 2.48 -12.11
CA HIS A 135 0.56 3.89 -12.49
C HIS A 135 0.42 4.09 -14.00
N ASP A 136 1.11 3.31 -14.81
CA ASP A 136 0.98 3.38 -16.26
C ASP A 136 -0.48 3.08 -16.70
N GLU A 137 -1.08 2.03 -16.16
CA GLU A 137 -2.44 1.64 -16.54
C GLU A 137 -3.50 2.62 -16.03
N LEU A 138 -3.40 3.11 -14.79
CA LEU A 138 -4.38 4.03 -14.19
C LEU A 138 -4.17 5.49 -14.62
N GLY A 139 -2.91 5.90 -14.74
CA GLY A 139 -2.49 7.26 -15.09
C GLY A 139 -2.49 7.52 -16.59
N VAL A 140 -2.19 6.53 -17.42
CA VAL A 140 -2.09 6.69 -18.88
C VAL A 140 -3.25 5.98 -19.59
N SER A 141 -3.34 4.66 -19.54
CA SER A 141 -4.33 3.88 -20.31
C SER A 141 -5.77 4.26 -19.93
N THR A 142 -6.08 4.26 -18.63
CA THR A 142 -7.41 4.58 -18.10
C THR A 142 -7.76 6.05 -18.36
N THR A 143 -6.80 6.97 -18.27
CA THR A 143 -7.01 8.39 -18.60
C THR A 143 -7.37 8.57 -20.08
N LYS A 144 -6.68 7.87 -20.97
CA LYS A 144 -6.97 7.90 -22.40
C LYS A 144 -8.38 7.37 -22.70
N MET A 145 -8.76 6.23 -22.10
CA MET A 145 -10.11 5.66 -22.30
C MET A 145 -11.19 6.54 -21.68
N TYR A 146 -10.90 7.20 -20.56
CA TYR A 146 -11.78 8.19 -19.96
C TYR A 146 -12.05 9.37 -20.89
N GLN A 147 -11.00 9.93 -21.51
CA GLN A 147 -11.15 11.05 -22.46
C GLN A 147 -12.03 10.65 -23.65
N GLN A 148 -11.77 9.47 -24.21
CA GLN A 148 -12.62 8.93 -25.28
C GLN A 148 -14.07 8.74 -24.81
N ALA A 149 -14.28 8.25 -23.59
CA ALA A 149 -15.62 8.09 -23.02
C ALA A 149 -16.33 9.44 -22.88
N GLN A 150 -15.61 10.50 -22.47
CA GLN A 150 -16.17 11.85 -22.41
C GLN A 150 -16.57 12.39 -23.79
N ASP A 151 -15.82 12.07 -24.84
CA ASP A 151 -16.11 12.54 -26.19
C ASP A 151 -17.37 11.88 -26.76
N VAL A 152 -17.57 10.58 -26.49
CA VAL A 152 -18.67 9.78 -27.08
C VAL A 152 -19.94 9.74 -26.23
N LEU A 153 -19.87 9.99 -24.92
CA LEU A 153 -21.03 9.98 -24.02
C LEU A 153 -21.51 11.40 -23.73
N THR A 154 -22.40 11.94 -24.55
CA THR A 154 -22.80 13.35 -24.49
C THR A 154 -23.92 13.65 -23.49
N SER A 155 -24.55 12.64 -22.89
CA SER A 155 -25.63 12.85 -21.93
C SER A 155 -25.11 13.48 -20.63
N SER A 156 -25.89 14.37 -20.03
CA SER A 156 -25.51 15.06 -18.78
C SER A 156 -25.32 14.09 -17.61
N VAL A 157 -26.08 12.98 -17.60
CA VAL A 157 -25.99 11.93 -16.57
C VAL A 157 -24.67 11.17 -16.72
N ASP A 158 -24.29 10.77 -17.93
CA ASP A 158 -23.04 10.05 -18.17
C ASP A 158 -21.83 10.93 -17.84
N GLN A 159 -21.86 12.20 -18.27
CA GLN A 159 -20.80 13.17 -17.95
C GLN A 159 -20.62 13.35 -16.44
N THR A 160 -21.72 13.41 -15.68
CA THR A 160 -21.67 13.48 -14.22
C THR A 160 -21.00 12.24 -13.62
N LYS A 161 -21.35 11.04 -14.10
CA LYS A 161 -20.74 9.79 -13.63
C LYS A 161 -19.26 9.68 -14.02
N LEU A 162 -18.89 10.13 -15.21
CA LEU A 162 -17.50 10.21 -15.64
C LEU A 162 -16.70 11.17 -14.74
N GLN A 163 -17.22 12.35 -14.44
CA GLN A 163 -16.57 13.28 -13.51
C GLN A 163 -16.33 12.63 -12.13
N GLN A 164 -17.33 11.94 -11.59
CA GLN A 164 -17.20 11.19 -10.33
C GLN A 164 -16.14 10.08 -10.42
N PHE A 165 -16.12 9.34 -11.53
CA PHE A 165 -15.10 8.34 -11.79
C PHE A 165 -13.68 8.95 -11.77
N MET A 166 -13.49 10.10 -12.41
CA MET A 166 -12.17 10.77 -12.41
C MET A 166 -11.75 11.21 -11.01
N THR A 167 -12.67 11.75 -10.21
CA THR A 167 -12.38 12.10 -8.81
C THR A 167 -11.94 10.88 -8.01
N LEU A 168 -12.66 9.76 -8.12
CA LEU A 168 -12.32 8.51 -7.44
C LEU A 168 -10.99 7.91 -7.94
N LYS A 169 -10.69 8.03 -9.24
CA LYS A 169 -9.42 7.58 -9.80
C LYS A 169 -8.25 8.38 -9.25
N THR A 170 -8.39 9.70 -9.13
CA THR A 170 -7.38 10.55 -8.49
C THR A 170 -7.19 10.18 -7.02
N GLN A 171 -8.27 9.96 -6.28
CA GLN A 171 -8.19 9.49 -4.88
C GLN A 171 -7.46 8.14 -4.79
N TYR A 172 -7.78 7.20 -5.68
CA TYR A 172 -7.15 5.89 -5.73
C TYR A 172 -5.66 5.95 -6.05
N LEU A 173 -5.25 6.81 -7.00
CA LEU A 173 -3.84 7.03 -7.33
C LEU A 173 -3.07 7.67 -6.17
N ASN A 174 -3.65 8.67 -5.51
CA ASN A 174 -3.03 9.29 -4.34
C ASN A 174 -2.85 8.28 -3.19
N ALA A 175 -3.83 7.40 -2.98
CA ALA A 175 -3.73 6.32 -2.00
C ALA A 175 -2.62 5.31 -2.38
N LEU A 176 -2.49 4.98 -3.67
CA LEU A 176 -1.39 4.14 -4.18
C LEU A 176 -0.03 4.80 -3.94
N ASP A 177 0.13 6.09 -4.24
CA ASP A 177 1.37 6.84 -3.99
C ASP A 177 1.76 6.82 -2.50
N ALA A 178 0.78 7.01 -1.62
CA ALA A 178 0.99 6.98 -0.17
C ALA A 178 1.40 5.58 0.32
N ILE A 179 0.79 4.52 -0.22
CA ILE A 179 1.16 3.14 0.06
C ILE A 179 2.57 2.84 -0.45
N GLU A 180 2.92 3.27 -1.66
CA GLU A 180 4.25 3.08 -2.24
C GLU A 180 5.32 3.71 -1.35
N LYS A 181 5.12 4.97 -0.95
CA LYS A 181 6.01 5.66 -0.01
C LYS A 181 6.17 4.87 1.30
N THR A 182 5.07 4.40 1.87
CA THR A 182 5.07 3.64 3.12
C THR A 182 5.85 2.32 2.99
N ILE A 183 5.70 1.63 1.86
CA ILE A 183 6.41 0.37 1.57
C ILE A 183 7.90 0.61 1.35
N ILE A 184 8.27 1.67 0.62
CA ILE A 184 9.68 2.04 0.37
C ILE A 184 10.37 2.39 1.69
N GLU A 185 9.75 3.25 2.51
CA GLU A 185 10.30 3.63 3.82
C GLU A 185 10.52 2.42 4.72
N ARG A 186 9.53 1.51 4.77
CA ARG A 186 9.64 0.25 5.50
C ARG A 186 10.80 -0.60 4.97
N ASN A 187 10.94 -0.72 3.66
CA ASN A 187 12.00 -1.52 3.03
C ASN A 187 13.39 -0.94 3.31
N THR A 188 13.54 0.38 3.38
CA THR A 188 14.80 1.02 3.80
C THR A 188 15.16 0.61 5.22
N ILE A 189 14.24 0.73 6.17
CA ILE A 189 14.48 0.38 7.58
C ILE A 189 14.81 -1.11 7.78
N ILE A 190 14.23 -2.00 6.96
CA ILE A 190 14.51 -3.44 7.02
C ILE A 190 15.92 -3.77 6.50
N ASN A 191 16.45 -2.97 5.57
CA ASN A 191 17.73 -3.21 4.90
C ASN A 191 18.91 -2.44 5.55
N ASP A 192 18.64 -1.53 6.48
CA ASP A 192 19.64 -0.85 7.32
C ASP A 192 20.14 -1.75 8.47
#